data_AF-A0A7V6PXM7-F1
#
_entry.id   AF-A0A7V6PXM7-F1
#
_cell.length_a   1.000
_cell.length_b   1.000
_cell.length_c   1.000
_cell.angle_alpha   90.00
_cell.angle_beta   90.00
_cell.angle_gamma   90.00
#
_symmetry.space_group_name_H-M   'P 1'
#
loop_
_entity.id
_entity.type
_entity.pdbx_description
1 polymer ?
#
loop_
_entity_poly.entity_id
_entity_poly.type
_entity_poly.pdbx_seq_one_letter_code
_entity_poly.pdbx_strand_id
1 'polypeptide(L)'
;MVKNASFTFNISWILPDNFPSIVNQQIKVVGTEGICEIDSQDRGMLSSYSNDKACHIINPFSKYVVYDMTDNVKISEYTCESIIYFTKLLKMIKEGKKLEELKGKYPDDEQAINITRVGIIRSKMPIELVRYEDEEAGNSFGENRSTWL
;
A
#
# COMPACT_ATOMS: atom_id res chain seq x y z
N MET A 1 15.66 8.55 13.79
CA MET A 1 14.96 7.26 13.95
C MET A 1 14.40 7.22 15.36
N VAL A 2 13.08 7.12 15.52
CA VAL A 2 12.47 7.02 16.86
C VAL A 2 12.86 5.66 17.44
N LYS A 3 13.50 5.65 18.62
CA LYS A 3 13.78 4.40 19.34
C LYS A 3 12.45 3.84 19.86
N ASN A 4 12.22 2.54 19.72
CA ASN A 4 11.02 1.81 20.15
C ASN A 4 9.73 2.04 19.31
N ALA A 5 9.85 2.34 18.02
CA ALA A 5 8.71 2.20 17.12
C ALA A 5 8.32 0.72 16.97
N SER A 6 7.01 0.42 16.98
CA SER A 6 6.48 -0.93 16.74
C SER A 6 5.73 -0.97 15.42
N PHE A 7 5.80 -2.11 14.74
CA PHE A 7 5.12 -2.36 13.48
C PHE A 7 4.32 -3.65 13.59
N THR A 8 3.05 -3.59 13.20
CA THR A 8 2.16 -4.74 13.18
C THR A 8 1.63 -4.91 11.75
N PHE A 9 1.67 -6.14 11.25
CA PHE A 9 1.12 -6.50 9.95
C PHE A 9 -0.02 -7.50 10.17
N ASN A 10 -1.21 -7.15 9.70
CA ASN A 10 -2.31 -8.11 9.56
C ASN A 10 -2.35 -8.56 8.09
N ILE A 11 -2.15 -9.86 7.88
CA ILE A 11 -2.15 -10.47 6.54
C ILE A 11 -3.18 -11.59 6.57
N SER A 12 -4.20 -11.48 5.74
CA SER A 12 -5.25 -12.47 5.58
C SER A 12 -5.52 -12.69 4.10
N TRP A 13 -5.75 -13.95 3.74
CA TRP A 13 -6.29 -14.34 2.42
C TRP A 13 -7.80 -14.54 2.46
N ILE A 14 -8.43 -14.31 3.62
CA ILE A 14 -9.86 -14.46 3.85
C ILE A 14 -10.47 -13.07 3.84
N LEU A 15 -11.26 -12.79 2.81
CA LEU A 15 -12.17 -11.65 2.73
C LEU A 15 -13.59 -12.19 2.50
N PRO A 16 -14.63 -11.62 3.13
CA PRO A 16 -16.01 -12.01 2.85
C PRO A 16 -16.38 -11.74 1.38
N ASP A 17 -17.23 -12.58 0.81
CA ASP A 17 -17.66 -12.46 -0.60
C ASP A 17 -18.31 -11.11 -0.94
N ASN A 18 -18.94 -10.47 0.04
CA ASN A 18 -19.60 -9.18 -0.12
C ASN A 18 -18.65 -7.98 0.12
N PHE A 19 -17.34 -8.21 0.30
CA PHE A 19 -16.38 -7.13 0.43
C PHE A 19 -16.25 -6.38 -0.91
N PRO A 20 -16.23 -5.04 -0.93
CA PRO A 20 -16.34 -4.23 -2.17
C PRO A 20 -15.12 -4.30 -3.11
N SER A 21 -14.07 -5.03 -2.74
CA SER A 21 -12.80 -5.11 -3.47
C SER A 21 -12.17 -6.49 -3.30
N ILE A 22 -11.35 -6.91 -4.26
CA ILE A 22 -10.55 -8.15 -4.12
C ILE A 22 -9.40 -8.02 -3.11
N VAL A 23 -9.12 -6.80 -2.65
CA VAL A 23 -8.06 -6.48 -1.70
C VAL A 23 -8.53 -5.44 -0.68
N ASN A 24 -8.11 -5.62 0.58
CA ASN A 24 -8.23 -4.61 1.64
C ASN A 24 -6.83 -4.20 2.10
N GLN A 25 -6.27 -3.16 1.49
CA GLN A 25 -4.92 -2.67 1.82
C GLN A 25 -5.03 -1.40 2.66
N GLN A 26 -4.37 -1.42 3.82
CA GLN A 26 -4.39 -0.30 4.76
C GLN A 26 -3.03 -0.10 5.43
N ILE A 27 -2.70 1.16 5.71
CA ILE A 27 -1.52 1.55 6.49
C ILE A 27 -1.94 2.61 7.50
N LYS A 28 -1.51 2.43 8.75
CA LYS A 28 -1.73 3.39 9.84
C LYS A 28 -0.40 3.71 10.51
N VAL A 29 -0.09 4.99 10.61
CA VAL A 29 1.11 5.50 11.27
C VAL A 29 0.69 6.44 12.39
N VAL A 30 1.08 6.10 13.61
CA VAL A 30 0.83 6.92 14.80
C VAL A 30 2.16 7.46 15.28
N GLY A 31 2.28 8.78 15.34
CA GLY A 31 3.43 9.51 15.84
C GLY A 31 3.11 10.24 17.15
N THR A 32 4.11 10.94 17.68
CA THR A 32 3.95 11.76 18.89
C THR A 32 3.08 13.00 18.66
N GLU A 33 2.91 13.43 17.42
CA GLU A 33 2.25 14.69 17.04
C GLU A 33 1.03 14.47 16.14
N GLY A 34 0.64 13.22 15.88
CA GLY A 34 -0.48 12.97 15.00
C GLY A 34 -0.60 11.54 14.52
N ILE A 35 -1.57 11.34 13.64
CA ILE A 35 -1.92 10.07 13.04
C ILE A 35 -2.17 10.26 11.54
N CYS A 36 -1.77 9.26 10.77
CA CYS A 36 -2.03 9.18 9.34
C CYS A 36 -2.51 7.77 8.98
N GLU A 37 -3.58 7.70 8.20
CA GLU A 37 -4.22 6.47 7.76
C GLU A 37 -4.42 6.50 6.25
N ILE A 38 -4.10 5.39 5.60
CA ILE A 38 -4.39 5.17 4.19
C ILE A 38 -5.26 3.92 4.13
N ASP A 39 -6.46 4.06 3.57
CA ASP A 39 -7.37 2.95 3.31
C ASP A 39 -7.69 2.89 1.81
N SER A 40 -7.41 1.75 1.20
CA SER A 40 -7.75 1.47 -0.19
C SER A 40 -9.24 1.66 -0.53
N GLN A 41 -10.15 1.50 0.44
CA GLN A 41 -11.59 1.65 0.22
C GLN A 41 -12.02 3.11 0.19
N ASP A 42 -11.43 3.94 1.06
CA ASP A 42 -11.64 5.39 1.08
C ASP A 42 -10.81 6.13 0.03
N ARG A 43 -9.93 5.38 -0.68
CA ARG A 43 -9.10 5.82 -1.80
C ARG A 43 -8.33 7.11 -1.53
N GLY A 44 -7.90 7.31 -0.29
CA GLY A 44 -7.20 8.51 0.13
C GLY A 44 -6.43 8.32 1.43
N MET A 45 -5.77 9.40 1.83
CA MET A 45 -4.99 9.48 3.07
C MET A 45 -5.68 10.44 4.02
N LEU A 46 -6.09 9.93 5.18
CA LEU A 46 -6.62 10.72 6.28
C LEU A 46 -5.48 11.05 7.23
N SER A 47 -5.33 12.32 7.62
CA SER A 47 -4.35 12.70 8.64
C SER A 47 -4.85 13.77 9.59
N SER A 48 -4.40 13.69 10.83
CA SER A 48 -4.71 14.64 11.90
C SER A 48 -3.47 14.90 12.74
N TYR A 49 -3.19 16.16 13.02
CA TYR A 49 -1.98 16.62 13.69
C TYR A 49 -2.33 17.52 14.88
N SER A 50 -1.53 17.44 15.94
CA SER A 50 -1.78 18.17 17.20
C SER A 50 -1.68 19.70 17.06
N ASN A 51 -0.93 20.18 16.06
CA ASN A 51 -0.77 21.59 15.75
C ASN A 51 -1.79 22.12 14.72
N ASP A 52 -2.72 21.27 14.26
CA ASP A 52 -3.77 21.63 13.32
C ASP A 52 -5.15 21.42 13.96
N LYS A 53 -6.09 22.32 13.66
CA LYS A 53 -7.47 22.20 14.11
C LYS A 53 -8.34 21.41 13.13
N ALA A 54 -7.85 21.16 11.91
CA ALA A 54 -8.54 20.42 10.88
C ALA A 54 -7.96 19.02 10.69
N CYS A 55 -8.84 18.10 10.28
CA CYS A 55 -8.43 16.83 9.69
C CYS A 55 -8.23 17.04 8.18
N HIS A 56 -7.23 16.37 7.61
CA HIS A 56 -6.93 16.43 6.19
C HIS A 56 -7.34 15.14 5.50
N ILE A 57 -8.00 15.28 4.35
CA ILE A 57 -8.26 14.17 3.42
C ILE A 57 -7.46 14.48 2.16
N ILE A 58 -6.39 13.72 1.95
CA ILE A 58 -5.42 13.93 0.89
C ILE A 58 -5.62 12.85 -0.17
N ASN A 59 -5.54 13.25 -1.44
CA ASN A 59 -5.63 12.33 -2.58
C ASN A 59 -6.90 11.45 -2.54
N PRO A 60 -8.12 12.03 -2.45
CA PRO A 60 -9.36 11.23 -2.36
C PRO A 60 -9.76 10.53 -3.66
N PHE A 61 -9.05 10.78 -4.77
CA PHE A 61 -9.44 10.28 -6.08
C PHE A 61 -8.35 9.38 -6.68
N SER A 62 -8.76 8.27 -7.27
CA SER A 62 -7.84 7.36 -7.98
C SER A 62 -7.25 7.97 -9.25
N LYS A 63 -8.03 8.79 -9.93
CA LYS A 63 -7.67 9.46 -11.18
C LYS A 63 -8.46 10.75 -11.25
N TYR A 64 -7.79 11.86 -11.50
CA TYR A 64 -8.42 13.14 -11.74
C TYR A 64 -7.97 13.70 -13.08
N VAL A 65 -8.89 14.28 -13.83
CA VAL A 65 -8.60 14.93 -15.11
C VAL A 65 -8.76 16.42 -14.90
N VAL A 66 -7.65 17.16 -14.99
CA VAL A 66 -7.65 18.61 -14.97
C VAL A 66 -7.66 19.09 -16.42
N TYR A 67 -8.64 19.90 -16.76
CA TYR A 67 -8.65 20.70 -17.98
C TYR A 67 -8.06 22.05 -17.66
N ASP A 68 -7.02 22.47 -18.38
CA ASP A 68 -6.53 23.84 -18.29
C ASP A 68 -7.25 24.76 -19.29
N MET A 69 -6.99 26.06 -19.19
CA MET A 69 -7.57 27.08 -20.07
C MET A 69 -7.12 26.97 -21.55
N THR A 70 -6.27 26.00 -21.87
CA THR A 70 -5.69 25.76 -23.20
C THR A 70 -6.08 24.39 -23.78
N ASP A 71 -7.13 23.75 -23.24
CA ASP A 71 -7.61 22.41 -23.62
C ASP A 71 -6.56 21.29 -23.49
N ASN A 72 -5.47 21.52 -22.77
CA ASN A 72 -4.54 20.47 -22.46
C ASN A 72 -5.09 19.61 -21.32
N VAL A 73 -5.14 18.30 -21.55
CA VAL A 73 -5.61 17.32 -20.59
C VAL A 73 -4.45 16.90 -19.69
N LYS A 74 -4.52 17.27 -18.40
CA LYS A 74 -3.59 16.76 -17.40
C LYS A 74 -4.26 15.68 -16.57
N ILE A 75 -3.75 14.46 -16.68
CA ILE A 75 -4.14 13.36 -15.80
C ILE A 75 -3.28 13.44 -14.54
N SER A 76 -3.93 13.52 -13.37
CA SER A 76 -3.30 13.57 -12.05
C SER A 76 -3.81 12.44 -11.16
N GLU A 77 -3.22 12.34 -9.98
CA GLU A 77 -3.47 11.35 -8.92
C GLU A 77 -2.73 10.02 -9.08
N TYR A 78 -2.72 9.27 -7.97
CA TYR A 78 -1.74 8.24 -7.67
C TYR A 78 -1.65 7.10 -8.69
N THR A 79 -2.75 6.75 -9.39
CA THR A 79 -2.73 5.67 -10.39
C THR A 79 -1.93 6.02 -11.62
N CYS A 80 -1.89 7.30 -11.99
CA CYS A 80 -1.23 7.77 -13.20
C CYS A 80 0.12 8.43 -12.89
N GLU A 81 0.22 9.13 -11.75
CA GLU A 81 1.44 9.84 -11.35
C GLU A 81 2.62 8.91 -11.13
N SER A 82 2.41 7.73 -10.54
CA SER A 82 3.47 6.73 -10.34
C SER A 82 4.07 6.25 -11.67
N ILE A 83 3.23 5.95 -12.66
CA ILE A 83 3.66 5.55 -14.01
C ILE A 83 4.36 6.71 -14.72
N ILE A 84 3.77 7.91 -14.69
CA ILE A 84 4.37 9.11 -15.29
C ILE A 84 5.74 9.38 -14.67
N TYR A 85 5.84 9.28 -13.35
CA TYR A 85 7.10 9.48 -12.62
C TYR A 85 8.16 8.46 -13.04
N PHE A 86 7.79 7.17 -13.16
CA PHE A 86 8.67 6.15 -13.69
C PHE A 86 9.17 6.47 -15.11
N THR A 87 8.29 6.91 -16.01
CA THR A 87 8.72 7.29 -17.38
C THR A 87 9.70 8.47 -17.40
N LYS A 88 9.56 9.43 -16.47
CA LYS A 88 10.50 10.54 -16.31
C LYS A 88 11.88 10.06 -15.88
N LEU A 89 11.95 9.10 -14.95
CA LEU A 89 13.21 8.48 -14.56
C LEU A 89 13.90 7.78 -15.75
N LEU A 90 13.14 7.02 -16.55
CA LEU A 90 13.68 6.37 -17.76
C LEU A 90 14.22 7.40 -18.76
N LYS A 91 13.52 8.51 -18.95
CA LYS A 91 13.98 9.61 -19.82
C LYS A 91 15.31 10.18 -19.32
N MET A 92 15.45 10.44 -18.02
CA MET A 92 16.70 10.95 -17.44
C MET A 92 17.86 9.99 -17.68
N ILE A 93 17.65 8.69 -17.50
CA ILE A 93 18.67 7.66 -17.78
C ILE A 93 19.03 7.67 -19.27
N LYS A 94 18.04 7.75 -20.16
CA LYS A 94 18.26 7.83 -21.61
C LYS A 94 19.05 9.09 -22.03
N GLU A 95 18.88 10.19 -21.30
CA GLU A 95 19.61 11.45 -21.48
C GLU A 95 21.02 11.44 -20.84
N GLY A 96 21.44 10.31 -20.26
CA GLY A 96 22.80 10.09 -19.76
C GLY A 96 22.96 10.27 -18.25
N LYS A 97 21.88 10.45 -17.49
CA LYS A 97 21.96 10.42 -16.02
C LYS A 97 22.35 9.02 -15.53
N LYS A 98 23.28 8.97 -14.58
CA LYS A 98 23.66 7.72 -13.92
C LYS A 98 22.67 7.37 -12.80
N LEU A 99 22.58 6.08 -12.45
CA LEU A 99 21.67 5.61 -11.39
C LEU A 99 22.01 6.19 -10.02
N GLU A 100 23.28 6.46 -9.75
CA GLU A 100 23.76 7.07 -8.52
C GLU A 100 23.19 8.48 -8.33
N GLU A 101 23.03 9.22 -9.42
CA GLU A 101 22.41 10.56 -9.42
C GLU A 101 20.89 10.50 -9.18
N LEU A 102 20.30 9.31 -9.29
CA LEU A 102 18.88 9.05 -9.08
C LEU A 102 18.62 8.33 -7.76
N LYS A 103 19.65 8.09 -6.92
CA LYS A 103 19.47 7.41 -5.64
C LYS A 103 18.42 8.12 -4.77
N GLY A 104 17.51 7.34 -4.17
CA GLY A 104 16.39 7.85 -3.37
C GLY A 104 15.20 8.37 -4.18
N LYS A 105 15.28 8.39 -5.52
CA LYS A 105 14.14 8.72 -6.40
C LYS A 105 13.39 7.50 -6.91
N TYR A 106 13.88 6.30 -6.66
CA TYR A 106 13.22 5.06 -7.05
C TYR A 106 13.51 3.98 -6.00
N PRO A 107 12.68 2.93 -5.92
CA PRO A 107 13.00 1.77 -5.10
C PRO A 107 14.29 1.10 -5.60
N ASP A 108 15.36 1.18 -4.81
CA ASP A 108 16.67 0.63 -5.18
C ASP A 108 16.86 -0.83 -4.74
N ASP A 109 17.97 -1.42 -5.19
CA ASP A 109 18.34 -2.81 -4.90
C ASP A 109 18.58 -3.04 -3.41
N GLU A 110 19.21 -2.09 -2.73
CA GLU A 110 19.45 -2.12 -1.28
C GLU A 110 18.12 -2.20 -0.51
N GLN A 111 17.14 -1.36 -0.86
CA GLN A 111 15.79 -1.40 -0.30
C GLN A 111 15.09 -2.72 -0.60
N ALA A 112 15.18 -3.22 -1.83
CA ALA A 112 14.58 -4.49 -2.25
C ALA A 112 15.15 -5.70 -1.47
N ILE A 113 16.46 -5.72 -1.24
CA ILE A 113 17.12 -6.76 -0.44
C ILE A 113 16.66 -6.69 1.01
N ASN A 114 16.59 -5.48 1.59
CA ASN A 114 16.19 -5.30 2.98
C ASN A 114 14.74 -5.74 3.23
N ILE A 115 13.80 -5.40 2.33
CA ILE A 115 12.41 -5.86 2.47
C ILE A 115 12.29 -7.38 2.29
N THR A 116 13.05 -7.97 1.36
CA THR A 116 13.07 -9.42 1.14
C THR A 116 13.56 -10.17 2.38
N ARG A 117 14.59 -9.64 3.06
CA ARG A 117 15.10 -10.22 4.31
C ARG A 117 14.06 -10.24 5.42
N VAL A 118 13.30 -9.16 5.58
CA VAL A 118 12.19 -9.10 6.55
C VAL A 118 11.15 -10.19 6.26
N GLY A 119 10.78 -10.38 5.00
CA GLY A 119 9.86 -11.45 4.58
C GLY A 119 10.37 -12.86 4.93
N ILE A 120 11.65 -13.14 4.68
CA ILE A 120 12.27 -14.45 4.99
C ILE A 120 12.34 -14.70 6.50
N ILE A 121 12.66 -13.69 7.31
CA ILE A 121 12.66 -13.83 8.77
C ILE A 121 11.25 -14.18 9.24
N ARG A 122 10.23 -13.49 8.73
CA ARG A 122 8.83 -13.71 9.10
C ARG A 122 8.34 -15.12 8.73
N SER A 123 8.77 -15.69 7.59
CA SER A 123 8.37 -17.02 7.16
C SER A 123 8.99 -18.16 7.97
N LYS A 124 10.13 -17.90 8.64
CA LYS A 124 10.82 -18.87 9.49
C LYS A 124 10.36 -18.86 10.95
N MET A 125 9.56 -17.87 11.37
CA MET A 125 9.01 -17.81 12.72
C MET A 125 7.73 -18.65 12.81
N PRO A 126 7.55 -19.46 13.89
CA PRO A 126 6.33 -20.24 14.08
C PRO A 126 5.11 -19.31 14.09
N ILE A 127 4.11 -19.67 13.29
CA ILE A 127 2.82 -18.98 13.23
C ILE A 127 1.92 -19.66 14.25
N GLU A 128 1.51 -18.95 15.30
CA GLU A 128 0.32 -19.35 16.05
C GLU A 128 -0.88 -19.14 15.14
N LEU A 129 -1.34 -20.23 14.51
CA LEU A 129 -2.61 -20.25 13.81
C LEU A 129 -3.71 -20.26 14.86
N VAL A 130 -4.38 -19.12 15.04
CA VAL A 130 -5.64 -19.09 15.77
C VAL A 130 -6.63 -19.94 14.97
N ARG A 131 -6.98 -21.12 15.51
CA ARG A 131 -8.05 -21.94 14.93
C ARG A 131 -9.37 -21.21 15.15
N TYR A 132 -9.97 -20.76 14.05
CA TYR A 132 -11.36 -20.34 14.06
C TYR A 132 -12.19 -21.62 13.96
N GLU A 133 -12.80 -22.04 15.07
CA GLU A 133 -13.81 -23.10 15.07
C GLU A 133 -15.14 -22.43 14.74
N ASP A 134 -15.56 -22.49 13.48
CA ASP A 134 -16.94 -22.15 13.09
C ASP A 134 -17.85 -23.28 13.59
N GLU A 135 -18.45 -23.12 14.77
CA GLU A 135 -19.52 -24.02 15.23
C GLU A 135 -20.86 -23.77 14.50
N GLU A 136 -20.98 -22.68 13.71
CA GLU A 136 -22.24 -22.30 13.04
C GLU A 136 -22.22 -22.41 11.50
N ALA A 137 -21.11 -22.80 10.86
CA ALA A 137 -21.08 -23.07 9.43
C ALA A 137 -21.61 -24.50 9.16
N GLY A 138 -22.92 -24.62 9.00
CA GLY A 138 -23.61 -25.87 8.68
C GLY A 138 -22.95 -26.66 7.54
N ASN A 139 -22.88 -27.98 7.74
CA ASN A 139 -22.44 -29.02 6.82
C ASN A 139 -22.52 -28.65 5.32
N SER A 140 -21.40 -28.19 4.77
CA SER A 140 -21.14 -28.25 3.32
C SER A 140 -19.65 -28.49 3.03
N PHE A 141 -19.04 -29.41 3.77
CA PHE A 141 -17.76 -29.99 3.38
C PHE A 141 -18.00 -31.22 2.50
N GLY A 142 -18.06 -30.99 1.20
CA GLY A 142 -18.12 -32.03 0.18
C GLY A 142 -17.57 -31.53 -1.14
N GLU A 143 -16.41 -32.05 -1.50
CA GLU A 143 -15.82 -32.15 -2.86
C GLU A 143 -14.73 -31.14 -3.30
N ASN A 144 -13.56 -31.75 -3.52
CA ASN A 144 -12.41 -31.40 -4.36
C ASN A 144 -11.61 -30.10 -4.14
N ARG A 145 -10.55 -30.24 -3.32
CA ARG A 145 -9.38 -29.33 -3.27
C ARG A 145 -8.25 -29.74 -4.22
N SER A 146 -8.55 -30.23 -5.42
CA SER A 146 -7.53 -30.71 -6.38
C SER A 146 -7.31 -29.80 -7.59
N THR A 147 -7.78 -28.56 -7.58
CA THR A 147 -7.69 -27.62 -8.72
C THR A 147 -6.83 -26.38 -8.48
N TRP A 148 -6.02 -26.35 -7.41
CA TRP A 148 -5.11 -25.24 -7.14
C TRP A 148 -3.64 -25.70 -7.11
N LEU A 149 -3.17 -26.26 -8.22
CA LEU A 149 -1.75 -26.32 -8.60
C LEU A 149 -1.57 -25.72 -9.99
#